data_AF-A0A3S4HP42-F1
#
_entry.id   AF-A0A3S4HP42-F1
#
_cell.length_a   1.000
_cell.length_b   1.000
_cell.length_c   1.000
_cell.angle_alpha   90.00
_cell.angle_beta   90.00
_cell.angle_gamma   90.00
#
_symmetry.space_group_name_H-M   'P 1'
#
loop_
_entity.id
_entity.type
_entity.pdbx_description
1 polymer ?
#
loop_
_entity_poly.entity_id
_entity_poly.type
_entity_poly.pdbx_seq_one_letter_code
_entity_poly.pdbx_strand_id
1 'polypeptide(L)'
;MRRIISICLMLLLSACGGGGGDGGNLSNGSNTGSTANSVTMTVDSGPSGVQGAFNLPYVSVTVCAPGSASNCQTVDHVLVDTGSTGLRILASALNASLLAGLGSQQVNSRQVVECMQFADGITWGRSSWPTSRWPARRRARCRCS
;
A
#
# COMPACT_ATOMS: atom_id res chain seq x y z
N MET A 1 19.95 -19.44 -55.67
CA MET A 1 19.85 -19.69 -54.21
C MET A 1 19.25 -18.50 -53.46
N ARG A 2 18.04 -18.05 -53.85
CA ARG A 2 17.33 -16.91 -53.22
C ARG A 2 15.81 -17.14 -53.10
N ARG A 3 15.34 -18.37 -53.33
CA ARG A 3 13.91 -18.71 -53.33
C ARG A 3 13.49 -19.73 -52.26
N ILE A 4 14.38 -20.02 -51.31
CA ILE A 4 14.11 -20.99 -50.22
C ILE A 4 13.71 -20.28 -48.91
N ILE A 5 13.89 -18.95 -48.81
CA ILE A 5 13.59 -18.21 -47.58
C ILE A 5 12.08 -17.92 -47.40
N SER A 6 11.28 -18.02 -48.46
CA SER A 6 9.85 -17.65 -48.40
C SER A 6 8.89 -18.76 -47.92
N ILE A 7 9.37 -19.95 -47.55
CA ILE A 7 8.49 -21.06 -47.12
C ILE A 7 8.43 -21.18 -45.57
N CYS A 8 9.36 -20.58 -44.82
CA CYS A 8 9.33 -20.65 -43.35
C CYS A 8 8.44 -19.62 -42.64
N LEU A 9 7.88 -18.62 -43.35
CA LEU A 9 7.14 -17.53 -42.70
C LEU A 9 5.61 -17.70 -42.70
N MET A 10 5.09 -18.85 -43.16
CA MET A 10 3.65 -19.11 -43.30
C MET A 10 3.04 -20.02 -42.22
N LEU A 11 3.78 -20.37 -41.16
CA LEU A 11 3.34 -21.33 -40.13
C LEU A 11 2.95 -20.73 -38.77
N LEU A 12 2.72 -19.40 -38.67
CA LEU A 12 2.36 -18.77 -37.38
C LEU A 12 0.96 -18.14 -37.33
N LEU A 13 0.06 -18.41 -38.28
CA LEU A 13 -1.29 -17.82 -38.32
C LEU A 13 -2.44 -18.79 -37.96
N SER A 14 -2.21 -19.78 -37.09
CA SER A 14 -3.27 -20.59 -36.50
C SER A 14 -3.44 -20.31 -35.01
N ALA A 15 -4.03 -19.16 -34.70
CA ALA A 15 -4.67 -18.92 -33.41
C ALA A 15 -5.89 -18.00 -33.59
N CYS A 16 -6.80 -18.40 -34.48
CA CYS A 16 -8.21 -17.98 -34.39
C CYS A 16 -8.88 -18.95 -33.39
N GLY A 17 -8.68 -18.71 -32.10
CA GLY A 17 -9.43 -19.36 -31.02
C GLY A 17 -10.72 -18.58 -30.79
N GLY A 18 -11.85 -19.26 -30.95
CA GLY A 18 -13.19 -18.70 -31.03
C GLY A 18 -13.69 -17.94 -29.80
N GLY A 19 -14.63 -17.04 -30.07
CA GLY A 19 -15.41 -16.35 -29.05
C GLY A 19 -16.46 -17.28 -28.43
N GLY A 20 -16.43 -17.38 -27.11
CA GLY A 20 -17.55 -17.79 -26.26
C GLY A 20 -17.95 -16.58 -25.44
N GLY A 21 -19.14 -16.04 -25.73
CA GLY A 21 -19.73 -14.96 -24.93
C GLY A 21 -20.35 -15.55 -23.67
N ASP A 22 -19.57 -15.62 -22.61
CA ASP A 22 -20.13 -15.79 -21.28
C ASP A 22 -20.49 -14.40 -20.74
N GLY A 23 -21.79 -14.22 -20.45
CA GLY A 23 -22.32 -13.07 -19.73
C GLY A 23 -21.68 -13.00 -18.35
N GLY A 24 -20.47 -12.45 -18.30
CA GLY A 24 -19.71 -12.25 -17.10
C GLY A 24 -20.38 -11.17 -16.26
N ASN A 25 -21.16 -11.59 -15.27
CA ASN A 25 -21.34 -10.77 -14.09
C ASN A 25 -19.92 -10.37 -13.63
N LEU A 26 -19.66 -9.06 -13.57
CA LEU A 26 -18.47 -8.48 -12.94
C LEU A 26 -18.49 -8.87 -11.47
N SER A 27 -18.06 -10.10 -11.20
CA SER A 27 -17.81 -10.58 -9.86
C SER A 27 -16.56 -9.84 -9.43
N ASN A 28 -16.74 -8.83 -8.58
CA ASN A 28 -15.66 -8.19 -7.86
C ASN A 28 -14.83 -9.32 -7.23
N GLY A 29 -13.70 -9.64 -7.85
CA GLY A 29 -12.89 -10.80 -7.55
C GLY A 29 -12.27 -10.66 -6.17
N SER A 30 -13.05 -10.92 -5.13
CA SER A 30 -12.57 -11.08 -3.79
C SER A 30 -11.78 -12.39 -3.78
N ASN A 31 -10.49 -12.30 -4.11
CA ASN A 31 -9.54 -13.36 -3.81
C ASN A 31 -9.50 -13.54 -2.29
N THR A 32 -10.31 -14.47 -1.77
CA THR A 32 -10.32 -14.89 -0.36
C THR A 32 -9.21 -15.89 -0.05
N GLY A 33 -8.27 -16.11 -0.97
CA GLY A 33 -7.10 -16.96 -0.79
C GLY A 33 -6.02 -16.27 0.02
N SER A 34 -6.28 -15.97 1.29
CA SER A 34 -5.23 -15.54 2.22
C SER A 34 -4.37 -16.76 2.59
N THR A 35 -3.27 -16.99 1.87
CA THR A 35 -2.17 -17.80 2.40
C THR A 35 -1.51 -17.06 3.57
N ALA A 36 -0.77 -17.77 4.44
CA ALA A 36 -0.04 -17.11 5.53
C ALA A 36 0.88 -16.01 4.95
N ASN A 37 0.76 -14.78 5.46
CA ASN A 37 1.44 -13.57 4.97
C ASN A 37 1.00 -13.05 3.58
N SER A 38 -0.29 -13.14 3.26
CA SER A 38 -0.87 -12.43 2.12
C SER A 38 -2.02 -11.53 2.59
N VAL A 39 -2.27 -10.47 1.82
CA VAL A 39 -3.39 -9.54 2.05
C VAL A 39 -4.06 -9.25 0.71
N THR A 40 -5.39 -9.17 0.72
CA THR A 40 -6.16 -8.79 -0.47
C THR A 40 -5.86 -7.34 -0.83
N MET A 41 -5.64 -7.10 -2.12
CA MET A 41 -5.38 -5.78 -2.68
C MET A 41 -6.54 -5.39 -3.61
N THR A 42 -6.93 -4.12 -3.53
CA THR A 42 -7.93 -3.51 -4.41
C THR A 42 -7.24 -2.47 -5.29
N VAL A 43 -7.65 -2.36 -6.54
CA VAL A 43 -7.13 -1.37 -7.49
C VAL A 43 -8.29 -0.52 -7.99
N ASP A 44 -8.32 0.75 -7.61
CA ASP A 44 -9.41 1.68 -7.95
C ASP A 44 -8.94 3.15 -7.90
N SER A 45 -9.90 4.08 -7.77
CA SER A 45 -9.68 5.53 -7.71
C SER A 45 -9.31 6.05 -6.32
N GLY A 46 -9.24 5.19 -5.32
CA GLY A 46 -8.90 5.54 -3.94
C GLY A 46 -10.06 6.15 -3.14
N PRO A 47 -9.77 6.60 -1.91
CA PRO A 47 -10.75 7.17 -1.00
C PRO A 47 -11.45 8.40 -1.55
N SER A 48 -12.71 8.61 -1.14
CA SER A 48 -13.48 9.81 -1.48
C SER A 48 -12.70 11.10 -1.14
N GLY A 49 -12.55 11.99 -2.13
CA GLY A 49 -11.85 13.27 -1.97
C GLY A 49 -10.39 13.24 -2.46
N VAL A 50 -9.86 12.08 -2.85
CA VAL A 50 -8.60 12.00 -3.59
C VAL A 50 -8.88 12.15 -5.08
N GLN A 51 -8.30 13.16 -5.72
CA GLN A 51 -8.47 13.43 -7.15
C GLN A 51 -7.23 13.00 -7.93
N GLY A 52 -7.42 12.42 -9.11
CA GLY A 52 -6.33 12.06 -10.03
C GLY A 52 -5.59 10.76 -9.72
N ALA A 53 -6.03 10.02 -8.70
CA ALA A 53 -5.60 8.64 -8.45
C ALA A 53 -6.49 7.69 -9.27
N PHE A 54 -5.89 6.97 -10.21
CA PHE A 54 -6.56 5.89 -10.93
C PHE A 54 -5.62 4.70 -11.04
N ASN A 55 -6.15 3.49 -10.90
CA ASN A 55 -5.39 2.25 -10.97
C ASN A 55 -4.26 2.17 -9.93
N LEU A 56 -4.50 2.71 -8.72
CA LEU A 56 -3.53 2.62 -7.63
C LEU A 56 -3.84 1.40 -6.72
N PRO A 57 -2.81 0.69 -6.24
CA PRO A 57 -2.97 -0.46 -5.36
C PRO A 57 -3.21 -0.04 -3.91
N TYR A 58 -4.32 -0.53 -3.34
CA TYR A 58 -4.72 -0.28 -1.97
C TYR A 58 -4.90 -1.56 -1.16
N VAL A 59 -4.63 -1.49 0.13
CA VAL A 59 -4.87 -2.56 1.10
C VAL A 59 -5.56 -2.01 2.34
N SER A 60 -6.26 -2.89 3.07
CA SER A 60 -6.82 -2.60 4.39
C SER A 60 -5.85 -3.06 5.47
N VAL A 61 -5.50 -2.18 6.42
CA VAL A 61 -4.56 -2.50 7.51
C VAL A 61 -5.21 -2.29 8.87
N THR A 62 -5.04 -3.25 9.78
CA THR A 62 -5.48 -3.10 11.17
C THR A 62 -4.32 -2.64 12.03
N VAL A 63 -4.51 -1.50 12.71
CA VAL A 63 -3.53 -0.90 13.61
C VAL A 63 -4.08 -0.92 15.03
N CYS A 64 -3.25 -1.31 15.99
CA CYS A 64 -3.60 -1.36 17.40
C CYS A 64 -2.69 -0.45 18.23
N ALA A 65 -3.24 0.12 19.30
CA ALA A 65 -2.43 0.82 20.29
C ALA A 65 -1.40 -0.15 20.93
N PRO A 66 -0.17 0.30 21.24
CA PRO A 66 0.84 -0.55 21.86
C PRO A 66 0.33 -1.19 23.16
N GLY A 67 0.52 -2.51 23.30
CA GLY A 67 0.08 -3.25 24.49
C GLY A 67 -1.43 -3.52 24.58
N SER A 68 -2.22 -3.15 23.56
CA SER A 68 -3.65 -3.43 23.49
C SER A 68 -3.98 -4.32 22.29
N ALA A 69 -4.78 -5.36 22.52
CA ALA A 69 -5.37 -6.19 21.46
C ALA A 69 -6.80 -5.76 21.10
N SER A 70 -7.38 -4.80 21.83
CA SER A 70 -8.77 -4.36 21.68
C SER A 70 -8.92 -2.92 21.20
N ASN A 71 -7.95 -2.04 21.50
CA ASN A 71 -7.91 -0.69 20.94
C ASN A 71 -7.26 -0.73 19.55
N CYS A 72 -8.00 -1.26 18.58
CA CYS A 72 -7.58 -1.44 17.21
C CYS A 72 -8.55 -0.76 16.25
N GLN A 73 -8.04 -0.36 15.08
CA GLN A 73 -8.84 0.15 13.99
C GLN A 73 -8.31 -0.37 12.67
N THR A 74 -9.21 -0.83 11.81
CA THR A 74 -8.89 -1.05 10.40
C THR A 74 -8.95 0.27 9.66
N VAL A 75 -7.84 0.65 9.05
CA VAL A 75 -7.73 1.77 8.12
C VAL A 75 -7.82 1.20 6.72
N ASP A 76 -8.86 1.58 6.02
CA ASP A 76 -9.14 1.11 4.68
C ASP A 76 -8.46 2.00 3.62
N HIS A 77 -8.26 1.44 2.43
CA HIS A 77 -7.62 2.11 1.29
C HIS A 77 -6.25 2.75 1.61
N VAL A 78 -5.35 2.00 2.25
CA VAL A 78 -3.95 2.40 2.43
C VAL A 78 -3.16 2.09 1.16
N LEU A 79 -2.53 3.12 0.59
CA LEU A 79 -1.73 3.01 -0.63
C LEU A 79 -0.50 2.12 -0.40
N VAL A 80 -0.26 1.18 -1.32
CA VAL A 80 0.97 0.39 -1.35
C VAL A 80 2.05 1.12 -2.12
N ASP A 81 3.06 1.61 -1.41
CA ASP A 81 4.23 2.30 -1.98
C ASP A 81 5.49 1.43 -1.83
N THR A 82 5.93 0.82 -2.92
CA THR A 82 7.13 -0.04 -2.97
C THR A 82 8.43 0.75 -2.96
N GLY A 83 8.37 2.07 -3.16
CA GLY A 83 9.52 2.97 -3.16
C GLY A 83 9.87 3.54 -1.79
N SER A 84 8.98 3.43 -0.80
CA SER A 84 9.19 3.92 0.56
C SER A 84 9.24 2.80 1.60
N THR A 85 9.47 3.17 2.87
CA THR A 85 9.53 2.20 3.97
C THR A 85 8.79 2.77 5.17
N GLY A 86 7.90 1.97 5.75
CA GLY A 86 7.13 2.35 6.92
C GLY A 86 5.64 2.48 6.60
N LEU A 87 4.86 2.88 7.61
CA LEU A 87 3.42 3.08 7.51
C LEU A 87 3.11 4.55 7.84
N ARG A 88 2.45 5.24 6.92
CA ARG A 88 1.98 6.61 7.11
C ARG A 88 0.46 6.63 7.14
N ILE A 89 -0.10 7.05 8.28
CA ILE A 89 -1.55 7.23 8.43
C ILE A 89 -1.79 8.67 8.86
N LEU A 90 -2.73 9.35 8.19
CA LEU A 90 -3.16 10.68 8.60
C LEU A 90 -3.92 10.59 9.93
N ALA A 91 -3.69 11.52 10.85
CA ALA A 91 -4.38 11.52 12.14
C ALA A 91 -5.91 11.59 12.00
N SER A 92 -6.41 12.25 10.95
CA SER A 92 -7.84 12.32 10.63
C SER A 92 -8.46 10.98 10.21
N ALA A 93 -7.65 10.02 9.76
CA ALA A 93 -8.10 8.67 9.44
C ALA A 93 -8.20 7.78 10.68
N LEU A 94 -7.77 8.24 11.86
CA LEU A 94 -7.80 7.50 13.11
C LEU A 94 -8.90 8.01 14.04
N ASN A 95 -9.56 7.09 14.73
CA ASN A 95 -10.47 7.44 15.81
C ASN A 95 -9.69 8.00 17.02
N ALA A 96 -10.37 8.78 17.86
CA ALA A 96 -9.75 9.47 18.98
C ALA A 96 -9.08 8.52 20.00
N SER A 97 -9.67 7.35 20.25
CA SER A 97 -9.15 6.35 21.20
C SER A 97 -7.83 5.75 20.73
N LEU A 98 -7.74 5.38 19.45
CA LEU A 98 -6.53 4.82 18.87
C LEU A 98 -5.46 5.92 18.73
N LEU A 99 -5.84 7.12 18.28
CA LEU A 99 -4.92 8.24 18.16
C LEU A 99 -4.26 8.61 19.50
N ALA A 100 -5.04 8.63 20.59
CA ALA A 100 -4.52 8.83 21.94
C ALA A 100 -3.65 7.65 22.40
N GLY A 101 -4.07 6.42 22.08
CA GLY A 101 -3.37 5.19 22.47
C GLY A 101 -2.03 4.95 21.77
N LEU A 102 -1.85 5.41 20.53
CA LEU A 102 -0.58 5.30 19.80
C LEU A 102 0.56 6.14 20.43
N GLY A 103 0.20 7.23 21.12
CA GLY A 103 1.16 8.12 21.77
C GLY A 103 2.15 8.77 20.80
N SER A 104 3.29 9.23 21.32
CA SER A 104 4.43 9.62 20.49
C SER A 104 5.73 9.13 21.09
N GLN A 105 6.70 8.85 20.23
CA GLN A 105 8.06 8.58 20.67
C GLN A 105 8.67 9.83 21.32
N GLN A 106 9.45 9.60 22.36
CA GLN A 106 10.10 10.62 23.16
C GLN A 106 11.58 10.26 23.33
N VAL A 107 12.47 11.23 23.13
CA VAL A 107 13.91 11.11 23.43
C VAL A 107 14.28 12.32 24.27
N ASN A 108 14.82 12.09 25.48
CA ASN A 108 15.11 13.15 26.45
C ASN A 108 13.90 14.08 26.68
N SER A 109 12.71 13.50 26.86
CA SER A 109 11.43 14.21 27.04
C SER A 109 11.05 15.15 25.89
N ARG A 110 11.64 14.94 24.70
CA ARG A 110 11.29 15.65 23.48
C ARG A 110 10.65 14.70 22.49
N GLN A 111 9.56 15.17 21.92
CA GLN A 111 8.84 14.40 20.93
C GLN A 111 9.70 14.19 19.67
N VAL A 112 9.75 12.93 19.23
CA VAL A 112 10.33 12.59 17.93
C VAL A 112 9.28 12.81 16.85
N VAL A 113 9.70 13.52 15.82
CA VAL A 113 8.97 13.66 14.55
C VAL A 113 9.80 13.01 13.45
N GLU A 114 9.12 12.40 12.51
CA GLU A 114 9.72 11.79 11.33
C GLU A 114 9.29 12.57 10.09
N CYS A 115 10.21 12.67 9.15
CA CYS A 115 10.02 13.38 7.89
C CYS A 115 10.42 12.40 6.80
N MET A 116 9.50 12.15 5.88
CA MET A 116 9.67 11.17 4.82
C MET A 116 9.32 11.78 3.47
N GLN A 117 10.09 11.38 2.46
CA GLN A 117 9.85 11.69 1.06
C GLN A 117 9.06 10.56 0.42
N PHE A 118 8.13 10.95 -0.42
CA PHE A 118 7.24 10.11 -1.19
C PHE A 118 7.19 10.65 -2.62
N ALA A 119 6.62 9.87 -3.54
CA ALA A 119 6.50 10.30 -4.94
C ALA A 119 5.75 11.64 -5.11
N ASP A 120 4.84 11.94 -4.19
CA ASP A 120 3.98 13.13 -4.17
C ASP A 120 4.53 14.29 -3.32
N GLY A 121 5.68 14.12 -2.65
CA GLY A 121 6.33 15.20 -1.90
C GLY A 121 6.91 14.75 -0.56
N ILE A 122 6.97 15.69 0.39
CA ILE A 122 7.55 15.47 1.72
C ILE A 122 6.46 15.69 2.77
N THR A 123 6.35 14.78 3.72
CA THR A 123 5.41 14.90 4.86
C THR A 123 6.16 14.75 6.18
N TRP A 124 5.73 15.52 7.18
CA TRP A 124 6.17 15.38 8.58
C TRP A 124 5.07 14.78 9.45
N GLY A 125 5.45 14.11 10.53
CA GLY A 125 4.49 13.56 11.48
C GLY A 125 5.14 13.12 12.79
N ARG A 126 4.29 12.90 13.79
CA ARG A 126 4.70 12.26 15.05
C ARG A 126 5.06 10.81 14.74
N SER A 127 6.17 10.30 15.28
CA SER A 127 6.47 8.87 15.16
C SER A 127 5.89 8.10 16.35
N SER A 128 5.29 6.94 16.07
CA SER A 128 4.69 6.04 17.05
C SER A 128 5.08 4.60 16.71
N TRP A 129 6.25 4.15 17.19
CA TRP A 129 6.74 2.79 17.00
C TRP A 129 6.57 1.98 18.30
N PRO A 130 6.32 0.65 18.23
CA PRO A 130 6.37 -0.19 19.41
C PRO A 130 7.78 -0.13 20.01
N THR A 131 7.86 0.17 21.31
CA THR A 131 9.10 0.46 22.04
C THR A 131 10.13 -0.68 22.03
N SER A 132 9.80 -1.86 21.50
CA SER A 132 10.59 -3.09 21.65
C SER A 132 11.21 -3.67 20.37
N ARG A 133 10.95 -3.14 19.16
CA ARG A 133 11.40 -3.88 17.94
C ARG A 133 11.75 -3.06 16.70
N TRP A 134 12.16 -1.81 16.85
CA TRP A 134 12.90 -1.15 15.78
C TRP A 134 14.12 -0.47 16.38
N PRO A 135 15.35 -0.96 16.17
CA PRO A 135 16.51 -0.15 16.46
C PRO A 135 16.30 1.14 15.65
N ALA A 136 16.35 2.28 16.33
CA ALA A 136 16.47 3.59 15.73
C ALA A 136 17.73 3.55 14.85
N ARG A 137 17.61 3.00 13.64
CA ARG A 137 18.62 3.17 12.62
C ARG A 137 18.69 4.67 12.47
N ARG A 138 19.88 5.22 12.70
CA ARG A 138 20.23 6.61 12.44
C ARG A 138 20.00 6.88 10.95
N ARG A 139 18.75 6.94 10.49
CA ARG A 139 18.42 7.48 9.19
C ARG A 139 18.55 8.97 9.35
N ALA A 140 19.37 9.52 8.47
CA ALA A 140 19.89 10.86 8.49
C ALA A 140 18.79 11.89 8.78
N ARG A 141 19.22 13.04 9.33
CA ARG A 141 18.46 14.28 9.25
C ARG A 141 17.91 14.40 7.83
N CYS A 142 16.64 14.10 7.63
CA CYS A 142 15.92 14.68 6.51
C CYS A 142 15.88 16.16 6.85
N ARG A 143 16.63 16.98 6.12
CA ARG A 143 16.54 18.43 6.20
C ARG A 143 15.24 18.80 5.49
N CYS A 144 14.12 18.65 6.21
CA CYS A 144 12.86 19.29 5.84
C CYS A 144 13.18 20.78 5.92
N SER A 145 13.20 21.44 4.76
CA SER A 145 13.84 22.75 4.57
C SER A 145 13.24 23.83 5.45
#